data_AF-A0A383CL01-F1
#
_entry.id   AF-A0A383CL01-F1
#
_cell.length_a   1.000
_cell.length_b   1.000
_cell.length_c   1.000
_cell.angle_alpha   90.00
_cell.angle_beta   90.00
_cell.angle_gamma   90.00
#
_symmetry.space_group_name_H-M   'P 1'
#
loop_
_entity.id
_entity.type
_entity.pdbx_description
1 polymer ?
#
loop_
_entity_poly.entity_id
_entity_poly.type
_entity_poly.pdbx_seq_one_letter_code
_entity_poly.pdbx_strand_id
1 'polypeptide(L)'
;MNGTDVPTDTDGDWECDLFDDDDDGDGAPDGDDQFPLDGSEWDDSDSDGYGDNGDAFPADGSEWADSDGDGVGDNGDPFPSDPNEWSDTDGDGVGDNSDAFPGDASETLDTDGDGVGDNSDAYPLDSSEWVDSDGDGVGDNSDAFPGDAGETLDTDGDGIGDNSDAYPLDSSEWSDTDGDGVGDNSDAFPGDASETLDTDGDGVGDNSDAYPYDATLWEEEVDRTLMLLGSIVVVLLVLV
;
A
#
# COMPACT_ATOMS: atom_id res chain seq x y z
N MET A 1 -66.02 31.10 -21.00
CA MET A 1 -65.85 29.92 -21.87
C MET A 1 -64.96 28.98 -21.04
N ASN A 2 -64.12 28.10 -21.57
CA ASN A 2 -63.06 27.42 -20.82
C ASN A 2 -61.92 27.08 -21.81
N GLY A 3 -60.76 26.64 -21.33
CA GLY A 3 -59.58 26.34 -22.16
C GLY A 3 -59.75 25.26 -23.24
N THR A 4 -60.95 24.70 -23.44
CA THR A 4 -61.28 23.79 -24.55
C THR A 4 -62.42 24.29 -25.46
N ASP A 5 -62.98 25.46 -25.16
CA ASP A 5 -63.98 26.12 -26.00
C ASP A 5 -63.31 26.73 -27.25
N VAL A 6 -64.10 27.05 -28.28
CA VAL A 6 -63.60 27.67 -29.52
C VAL A 6 -64.39 28.95 -29.81
N PRO A 7 -63.76 30.14 -29.85
CA PRO A 7 -62.32 30.39 -29.61
C PRO A 7 -61.87 30.05 -28.17
N THR A 8 -60.58 29.74 -27.99
CA THR A 8 -59.95 29.39 -26.70
C THR A 8 -60.13 30.53 -25.68
N ASP A 9 -60.20 30.18 -24.40
CA ASP A 9 -60.36 31.07 -23.24
C ASP A 9 -59.54 30.43 -22.11
N THR A 10 -58.27 30.83 -22.01
CA THR A 10 -57.24 30.15 -21.22
C THR A 10 -57.44 30.33 -19.72
N ASP A 11 -57.77 31.53 -19.24
CA ASP A 11 -58.02 31.83 -17.81
C ASP A 11 -59.49 31.59 -17.37
N GLY A 12 -60.43 31.50 -18.31
CA GLY A 12 -61.85 31.24 -18.06
C GLY A 12 -62.66 32.47 -17.64
N ASP A 13 -62.20 33.69 -17.92
CA ASP A 13 -62.84 34.95 -17.50
C ASP A 13 -63.99 35.42 -18.41
N TRP A 14 -64.26 34.67 -19.49
CA TRP A 14 -65.32 34.88 -20.48
C TRP A 14 -65.01 35.90 -21.59
N GLU A 15 -63.82 36.48 -21.62
CA GLU A 15 -63.16 36.92 -22.84
C GLU A 15 -62.64 35.67 -23.58
N CYS A 16 -61.99 35.83 -24.73
CA CYS A 16 -61.35 34.71 -25.42
C CYS A 16 -60.00 35.19 -25.89
N ASP A 17 -59.01 34.30 -26.00
CA ASP A 17 -57.60 34.66 -26.20
C ASP A 17 -57.32 35.60 -27.39
N LEU A 18 -58.25 35.67 -28.37
CA LEU A 18 -58.12 36.59 -29.51
C LEU A 18 -58.42 38.07 -29.16
N PHE A 19 -59.14 38.31 -28.09
CA PHE A 19 -59.62 39.63 -27.63
C PHE A 19 -59.25 39.93 -26.18
N ASP A 20 -58.61 38.98 -25.51
CA ASP A 20 -57.99 39.21 -24.22
C ASP A 20 -56.65 39.91 -24.40
N ASP A 21 -56.25 40.68 -23.39
CA ASP A 21 -54.92 41.29 -23.32
C ASP A 21 -54.05 40.57 -22.26
N ASP A 22 -54.59 39.59 -21.53
CA ASP A 22 -54.00 38.81 -20.42
C ASP A 22 -54.61 37.38 -20.43
N ASP A 23 -54.15 36.56 -21.38
CA ASP A 23 -54.75 35.28 -21.77
C ASP A 23 -54.86 34.25 -20.62
N ASP A 24 -53.92 34.26 -19.66
CA ASP A 24 -53.89 33.34 -18.51
C ASP A 24 -54.26 33.96 -17.15
N GLY A 25 -54.54 35.26 -17.13
CA GLY A 25 -55.13 35.98 -16.02
C GLY A 25 -54.21 36.12 -14.80
N ASP A 26 -52.90 36.05 -14.99
CA ASP A 26 -51.91 36.20 -13.91
C ASP A 26 -51.59 37.67 -13.58
N GLY A 27 -52.02 38.59 -14.45
CA GLY A 27 -51.86 40.03 -14.34
C GLY A 27 -50.70 40.63 -15.15
N ALA A 28 -49.96 39.81 -15.91
CA ALA A 28 -48.98 40.22 -16.91
C ALA A 28 -49.65 40.24 -18.30
N PRO A 29 -49.76 41.39 -18.98
CA PRO A 29 -50.38 41.43 -20.30
C PRO A 29 -49.56 40.65 -21.35
N ASP A 30 -50.21 39.95 -22.28
CA ASP A 30 -49.57 39.06 -23.29
C ASP A 30 -48.41 39.69 -24.07
N GLY A 31 -48.43 41.03 -24.22
CA GLY A 31 -47.40 41.77 -24.95
C GLY A 31 -46.10 41.99 -24.17
N ASP A 32 -46.17 41.89 -22.85
CA ASP A 32 -45.05 42.00 -21.92
C ASP A 32 -44.73 40.66 -21.23
N ASP A 33 -45.63 39.67 -21.33
CA ASP A 33 -45.51 38.31 -20.79
C ASP A 33 -44.73 37.38 -21.74
N GLN A 34 -43.71 36.70 -21.21
CA GLN A 34 -42.90 35.72 -21.95
C GLN A 34 -43.56 34.33 -22.01
N PHE A 35 -44.55 34.06 -21.16
CA PHE A 35 -45.36 32.83 -21.13
C PHE A 35 -46.88 33.10 -21.10
N PRO A 36 -47.47 33.71 -22.15
CA PRO A 36 -48.88 34.19 -22.15
C PRO A 36 -50.00 33.14 -21.96
N LEU A 37 -49.67 31.88 -21.71
CA LEU A 37 -50.65 30.80 -21.54
C LEU A 37 -50.37 29.98 -20.26
N ASP A 38 -49.42 30.42 -19.44
CA ASP A 38 -49.02 29.77 -18.19
C ASP A 38 -49.04 30.80 -17.07
N GLY A 39 -50.20 30.97 -16.44
CA GLY A 39 -50.36 31.98 -15.38
C GLY A 39 -49.62 31.70 -14.08
N SER A 40 -48.60 30.84 -14.11
CA SER A 40 -47.59 30.69 -13.07
C SER A 40 -46.22 31.26 -13.45
N GLU A 41 -46.03 31.72 -14.68
CA GLU A 41 -44.76 32.22 -15.24
C GLU A 41 -45.01 33.46 -16.10
N TRP A 42 -44.13 34.46 -16.02
CA TRP A 42 -44.27 35.70 -16.81
C TRP A 42 -42.95 36.29 -17.30
N ASP A 43 -41.85 36.05 -16.56
CA ASP A 43 -40.49 36.47 -16.90
C ASP A 43 -39.62 35.24 -17.22
N ASP A 44 -38.74 35.37 -18.20
CA ASP A 44 -37.62 34.46 -18.52
C ASP A 44 -36.36 35.33 -18.66
N SER A 45 -35.61 35.43 -17.57
CA SER A 45 -34.53 36.41 -17.41
C SER A 45 -33.28 36.08 -18.23
N ASP A 46 -33.03 34.80 -18.52
CA ASP A 46 -31.85 34.33 -19.28
C ASP A 46 -32.18 33.69 -20.64
N SER A 47 -33.47 33.62 -20.98
CA SER A 47 -33.99 33.17 -22.26
C SER A 47 -33.74 31.70 -22.56
N ASP A 48 -33.79 30.84 -21.55
CA ASP A 48 -33.59 29.39 -21.67
C ASP A 48 -34.90 28.60 -21.91
N GLY A 49 -36.04 29.28 -21.73
CA GLY A 49 -37.39 28.74 -21.92
C GLY A 49 -38.05 28.16 -20.68
N TYR A 50 -37.42 28.28 -19.50
CA TYR A 50 -38.04 28.06 -18.19
C TYR A 50 -38.35 29.43 -17.56
N GLY A 51 -39.53 29.55 -16.95
CA GLY A 51 -39.92 30.81 -16.33
C GLY A 51 -39.25 31.01 -14.97
N ASP A 52 -38.95 32.27 -14.65
CA ASP A 52 -38.20 32.69 -13.45
C ASP A 52 -38.82 32.18 -12.13
N ASN A 53 -40.12 31.86 -12.07
CA ASN A 53 -40.75 31.38 -10.83
C ASN A 53 -40.50 29.89 -10.57
N GLY A 54 -40.38 29.09 -11.64
CA GLY A 54 -40.13 27.66 -11.61
C GLY A 54 -38.67 27.28 -11.82
N ASP A 55 -37.87 28.21 -12.34
CA ASP A 55 -36.44 28.06 -12.58
C ASP A 55 -35.62 28.19 -11.27
N ALA A 56 -34.82 27.17 -10.97
CA ALA A 56 -33.91 27.18 -9.84
C ALA A 56 -32.72 28.15 -10.03
N PHE A 57 -32.35 28.47 -11.26
CA PHE A 57 -31.25 29.36 -11.65
C PHE A 57 -31.68 30.43 -12.69
N PRO A 58 -32.56 31.40 -12.36
CA PRO A 58 -33.13 32.39 -13.29
C PRO A 58 -32.17 33.38 -13.96
N ALA A 59 -30.86 33.18 -13.83
CA ALA A 59 -29.84 34.02 -14.45
C ALA A 59 -28.76 33.19 -15.18
N ASP A 60 -28.90 31.87 -15.22
CA ASP A 60 -28.01 30.94 -15.88
C ASP A 60 -28.79 30.05 -16.84
N GLY A 61 -28.93 30.50 -18.09
CA GLY A 61 -29.70 29.76 -19.09
C GLY A 61 -29.08 28.45 -19.59
N SER A 62 -28.13 27.88 -18.84
CA SER A 62 -27.66 26.51 -18.99
C SER A 62 -28.17 25.56 -17.89
N GLU A 63 -28.84 26.08 -16.85
CA GLU A 63 -29.32 25.34 -15.69
C GLU A 63 -30.73 25.81 -15.33
N TRP A 64 -31.67 24.88 -15.08
CA TRP A 64 -33.05 25.24 -14.69
C TRP A 64 -33.59 24.44 -13.50
N ALA A 65 -32.92 23.35 -13.15
CA ALA A 65 -33.34 22.40 -12.12
C ALA A 65 -32.19 22.11 -11.15
N ASP A 66 -32.54 21.94 -9.89
CA ASP A 66 -31.66 21.53 -8.78
C ASP A 66 -32.39 20.43 -8.01
N SER A 67 -32.20 19.18 -8.45
CA SER A 67 -33.02 18.05 -8.04
C SER A 67 -32.78 17.62 -6.59
N ASP A 68 -31.62 17.92 -6.02
CA ASP A 68 -31.28 17.59 -4.63
C ASP A 68 -31.08 18.78 -3.70
N GLY A 69 -31.02 20.00 -4.25
CA GLY A 69 -31.03 21.24 -3.49
C GLY A 69 -29.66 21.65 -2.97
N ASP A 70 -28.57 21.22 -3.60
CA ASP A 70 -27.21 21.57 -3.20
C ASP A 70 -26.68 22.88 -3.81
N GLY A 71 -27.43 23.43 -4.78
CA GLY A 71 -27.13 24.67 -5.46
C GLY A 71 -26.25 24.54 -6.70
N VAL A 72 -26.00 23.32 -7.19
CA VAL A 72 -25.44 23.04 -8.51
C VAL A 72 -26.58 22.54 -9.41
N GLY A 73 -26.63 23.07 -10.64
CA GLY A 73 -27.71 22.70 -11.56
C GLY A 73 -27.54 21.31 -12.12
N ASP A 74 -28.66 20.61 -12.34
CA ASP A 74 -28.73 19.21 -12.79
C ASP A 74 -27.94 18.93 -14.07
N ASN A 75 -27.71 19.93 -14.95
CA ASN A 75 -26.96 19.71 -16.20
C ASN A 75 -25.44 19.74 -15.97
N GLY A 76 -24.99 20.47 -14.96
CA GLY A 76 -23.59 20.63 -14.56
C GLY A 76 -23.17 19.71 -13.43
N ASP A 77 -24.13 19.12 -12.71
CA ASP A 77 -23.89 18.21 -11.60
C ASP A 77 -23.70 16.75 -12.07
N PRO A 78 -22.54 16.12 -11.80
CA PRO A 78 -22.34 14.68 -12.04
C PRO A 78 -23.25 13.77 -11.20
N PHE A 79 -23.77 14.25 -10.06
CA PHE A 79 -24.60 13.51 -9.12
C PHE A 79 -25.89 14.27 -8.72
N PRO A 80 -26.81 14.53 -9.67
CA PRO A 80 -28.00 15.40 -9.52
C PRO A 80 -29.11 14.82 -8.62
N SER A 81 -28.77 13.94 -7.70
CA SER A 81 -29.69 13.34 -6.74
C SER A 81 -29.03 13.08 -5.39
N ASP A 82 -27.75 13.43 -5.21
CA ASP A 82 -27.02 13.34 -3.96
C ASP A 82 -26.52 14.73 -3.54
N PRO A 83 -27.19 15.40 -2.60
CA PRO A 83 -26.85 16.76 -2.22
C PRO A 83 -25.53 16.89 -1.45
N ASN A 84 -24.78 15.80 -1.31
CA ASN A 84 -23.45 15.79 -0.72
C ASN A 84 -22.35 15.57 -1.77
N GLU A 85 -22.68 15.46 -3.05
CA GLU A 85 -21.71 15.25 -4.13
C GLU A 85 -22.09 16.10 -5.35
N TRP A 86 -21.22 17.02 -5.75
CA TRP A 86 -21.48 17.95 -6.87
C TRP A 86 -20.36 17.99 -7.91
N SER A 87 -19.36 17.12 -7.74
CA SER A 87 -18.12 17.13 -8.54
C SER A 87 -17.52 15.74 -8.57
N ASP A 88 -16.96 15.37 -9.72
CA ASP A 88 -16.25 14.13 -10.03
C ASP A 88 -15.01 14.52 -10.85
N THR A 89 -13.95 14.90 -10.15
CA THR A 89 -12.80 15.59 -10.76
C THR A 89 -12.03 14.70 -11.74
N ASP A 90 -11.98 13.39 -11.50
CA ASP A 90 -11.25 12.45 -12.36
C ASP A 90 -12.15 11.53 -13.20
N GLY A 91 -13.47 11.56 -12.97
CA GLY A 91 -14.47 10.92 -13.80
C GLY A 91 -14.62 9.42 -13.56
N ASP A 92 -14.32 8.94 -12.36
CA ASP A 92 -14.45 7.52 -12.00
C ASP A 92 -15.82 7.13 -11.46
N GLY A 93 -16.67 8.13 -11.19
CA GLY A 93 -18.04 7.97 -10.73
C GLY A 93 -18.21 7.92 -9.21
N VAL A 94 -17.16 8.20 -8.43
CA VAL A 94 -17.25 8.53 -7.00
C VAL A 94 -17.10 10.03 -6.85
N GLY A 95 -18.00 10.67 -6.09
CA GLY A 95 -17.95 12.11 -5.92
C GLY A 95 -16.78 12.56 -5.05
N ASP A 96 -16.23 13.73 -5.36
CA ASP A 96 -15.02 14.29 -4.75
C ASP A 96 -15.09 14.37 -3.20
N ASN A 97 -16.29 14.42 -2.60
CA ASN A 97 -16.41 14.48 -1.13
C ASN A 97 -16.33 13.10 -0.46
N SER A 98 -16.66 12.03 -1.18
CA SER A 98 -16.59 10.64 -0.71
C SER A 98 -15.36 9.90 -1.22
N ASP A 99 -14.72 10.41 -2.27
CA ASP A 99 -13.50 9.84 -2.84
C ASP A 99 -12.27 10.19 -1.98
N ALA A 100 -11.52 9.15 -1.58
CA ALA A 100 -10.25 9.31 -0.87
C ALA A 100 -9.14 9.90 -1.78
N PHE A 101 -9.24 9.70 -3.10
CA PHE A 101 -8.28 10.19 -4.09
C PHE A 101 -8.97 10.90 -5.28
N PRO A 102 -9.57 12.09 -5.08
CA PRO A 102 -10.34 12.84 -6.11
C PRO A 102 -9.60 13.28 -7.38
N GLY A 103 -8.35 12.85 -7.58
CA GLY A 103 -7.57 13.16 -8.78
C GLY A 103 -6.94 11.94 -9.42
N ASP A 104 -7.30 10.75 -8.96
CA ASP A 104 -6.82 9.46 -9.45
C ASP A 104 -7.98 8.47 -9.65
N ALA A 105 -8.52 8.47 -10.86
CA ALA A 105 -9.62 7.60 -11.29
C ALA A 105 -9.35 6.08 -11.17
N SER A 106 -8.17 5.67 -10.69
CA SER A 106 -7.85 4.29 -10.39
C SER A 106 -7.92 3.92 -8.92
N GLU A 107 -8.16 4.87 -8.01
CA GLU A 107 -8.22 4.68 -6.57
C GLU A 107 -9.38 5.48 -5.97
N THR A 108 -10.29 4.82 -5.25
CA THR A 108 -11.45 5.50 -4.63
C THR A 108 -11.47 5.39 -3.10
N LEU A 109 -10.72 4.44 -2.55
CA LEU A 109 -10.78 4.04 -1.14
C LEU A 109 -9.38 3.97 -0.55
N ASP A 110 -9.26 4.40 0.69
CA ASP A 110 -8.10 4.27 1.57
C ASP A 110 -8.63 3.73 2.90
N THR A 111 -8.74 2.41 3.00
CA THR A 111 -9.50 1.76 4.06
C THR A 111 -8.84 1.92 5.44
N ASP A 112 -7.51 2.00 5.50
CA ASP A 112 -6.76 2.14 6.75
C ASP A 112 -6.19 3.54 6.99
N GLY A 113 -6.23 4.42 5.99
CA GLY A 113 -5.87 5.82 6.12
C GLY A 113 -4.38 6.10 6.04
N ASP A 114 -3.59 5.24 5.38
CA ASP A 114 -2.15 5.41 5.23
C ASP A 114 -1.76 6.30 4.03
N GLY A 115 -2.71 6.59 3.16
CA GLY A 115 -2.55 7.42 1.95
C GLY A 115 -2.15 6.65 0.70
N VAL A 116 -2.16 5.32 0.71
CA VAL A 116 -2.07 4.43 -0.45
C VAL A 116 -3.47 3.89 -0.73
N GLY A 117 -3.93 3.99 -1.98
CA GLY A 117 -5.25 3.52 -2.34
C GLY A 117 -5.37 1.99 -2.29
N ASP A 118 -6.53 1.48 -1.89
CA ASP A 118 -6.83 0.06 -1.70
C ASP A 118 -6.48 -0.80 -2.93
N ASN A 119 -6.47 -0.26 -4.16
CA ASN A 119 -6.12 -1.05 -5.35
C ASN A 119 -4.60 -1.18 -5.54
N SER A 120 -3.81 -0.27 -4.98
CA SER A 120 -2.34 -0.26 -5.03
C SER A 120 -1.69 -0.76 -3.74
N ASP A 121 -2.46 -0.82 -2.65
CA ASP A 121 -2.01 -1.27 -1.34
C ASP A 121 -1.99 -2.81 -1.23
N ALA A 122 -0.83 -3.37 -0.88
CA ALA A 122 -0.68 -4.80 -0.61
C ALA A 122 -1.36 -5.25 0.70
N TYR A 123 -1.56 -4.32 1.64
CA TYR A 123 -2.17 -4.55 2.96
C TYR A 123 -3.26 -3.51 3.31
N PRO A 124 -4.42 -3.47 2.60
CA PRO A 124 -5.48 -2.44 2.74
C PRO A 124 -6.16 -2.27 4.10
N LEU A 125 -5.73 -3.01 5.13
CA LEU A 125 -6.29 -2.99 6.48
C LEU A 125 -5.22 -2.72 7.54
N ASP A 126 -3.96 -2.52 7.14
CA ASP A 126 -2.82 -2.30 8.02
C ASP A 126 -2.06 -1.06 7.60
N SER A 127 -2.41 0.07 8.23
CA SER A 127 -1.85 1.38 7.91
C SER A 127 -0.34 1.54 8.20
N SER A 128 0.34 0.46 8.58
CA SER A 128 1.78 0.41 8.78
C SER A 128 2.53 -0.34 7.68
N GLU A 129 1.84 -0.96 6.73
CA GLU A 129 2.41 -1.72 5.62
C GLU A 129 1.64 -1.42 4.33
N TRP A 130 2.35 -1.22 3.21
CA TRP A 130 1.70 -0.94 1.92
C TRP A 130 2.39 -1.59 0.70
N VAL A 131 3.62 -2.06 0.87
CA VAL A 131 4.38 -2.80 -0.16
C VAL A 131 4.79 -4.16 0.39
N ASP A 132 4.73 -5.17 -0.46
CA ASP A 132 5.34 -6.50 -0.29
C ASP A 132 6.21 -6.77 -1.52
N SER A 133 7.48 -6.39 -1.45
CA SER A 133 8.38 -6.30 -2.60
C SER A 133 8.78 -7.67 -3.15
N ASP A 134 8.82 -8.71 -2.32
CA ASP A 134 9.21 -10.07 -2.72
C ASP A 134 8.06 -11.10 -2.67
N GLY A 135 6.91 -10.73 -2.12
CA GLY A 135 5.67 -11.49 -2.16
C GLY A 135 5.60 -12.60 -1.10
N ASP A 136 6.30 -12.46 0.01
CA ASP A 136 6.33 -13.46 1.08
C ASP A 136 5.25 -13.28 2.16
N GLY A 137 4.57 -12.14 2.13
CA GLY A 137 3.46 -11.81 3.03
C GLY A 137 3.87 -11.08 4.31
N VAL A 138 5.12 -10.65 4.46
CA VAL A 138 5.53 -9.62 5.42
C VAL A 138 5.71 -8.30 4.66
N GLY A 139 5.16 -7.22 5.19
CA GLY A 139 5.28 -5.92 4.53
C GLY A 139 6.69 -5.34 4.67
N ASP A 140 7.12 -4.58 3.65
CA ASP A 140 8.48 -4.02 3.54
C ASP A 140 8.93 -3.21 4.77
N ASN A 141 8.01 -2.65 5.56
CA ASN A 141 8.38 -1.86 6.74
C ASN A 141 8.71 -2.73 7.96
N SER A 142 8.13 -3.93 8.04
CA SER A 142 8.37 -4.91 9.09
C SER A 142 9.37 -5.98 8.69
N ASP A 143 9.63 -6.15 7.39
CA ASP A 143 10.56 -7.12 6.86
C ASP A 143 12.02 -6.65 6.97
N ALA A 144 12.86 -7.48 7.60
CA ALA A 144 14.30 -7.25 7.68
C ALA A 144 15.00 -7.42 6.31
N PHE A 145 14.43 -8.21 5.40
CA PHE A 145 14.95 -8.46 4.06
C PHE A 145 13.89 -8.32 2.95
N PRO A 146 13.40 -7.09 2.65
CA PRO A 146 12.30 -6.83 1.70
C PRO A 146 12.51 -7.24 0.23
N GLY A 147 13.58 -7.94 -0.10
CA GLY A 147 13.87 -8.42 -1.45
C GLY A 147 14.23 -9.90 -1.50
N ASP A 148 14.04 -10.62 -0.40
CA ASP A 148 14.32 -12.04 -0.26
C ASP A 148 13.20 -12.76 0.49
N ALA A 149 12.24 -13.28 -0.28
CA ALA A 149 11.09 -14.04 0.24
C ALA A 149 11.44 -15.31 1.05
N GLY A 150 12.74 -15.64 1.19
CA GLY A 150 13.25 -16.68 2.05
C GLY A 150 13.59 -16.22 3.47
N GLU A 151 13.63 -14.92 3.75
CA GLU A 151 14.10 -14.34 5.02
C GLU A 151 13.24 -13.15 5.42
N THR A 152 12.67 -13.19 6.63
CA THR A 152 11.83 -12.07 7.14
C THR A 152 12.37 -11.42 8.41
N LEU A 153 13.27 -12.09 9.10
CA LEU A 153 13.73 -11.74 10.44
C LEU A 153 15.26 -11.80 10.51
N ASP A 154 15.82 -10.84 11.24
CA ASP A 154 17.23 -10.77 11.64
C ASP A 154 17.22 -10.49 13.15
N THR A 155 17.15 -11.55 13.95
CA THR A 155 16.83 -11.44 15.38
C THR A 155 17.96 -10.78 16.17
N ASP A 156 19.22 -10.95 15.77
CA ASP A 156 20.38 -10.38 16.46
C ASP A 156 21.04 -9.18 15.75
N GLY A 157 20.63 -8.89 14.50
CA GLY A 157 21.01 -7.70 13.76
C GLY A 157 22.37 -7.82 13.07
N ASP A 158 22.83 -9.02 12.74
CA ASP A 158 24.11 -9.25 12.08
C ASP A 158 24.05 -9.14 10.54
N GLY A 159 22.84 -9.10 9.98
CA GLY A 159 22.56 -8.98 8.56
C GLY A 159 22.45 -10.30 7.81
N ILE A 160 22.47 -11.45 8.50
CA ILE A 160 22.10 -12.76 7.98
C ILE A 160 20.70 -13.11 8.52
N GLY A 161 19.80 -13.52 7.62
CA GLY A 161 18.43 -13.84 8.04
C GLY A 161 18.36 -15.10 8.89
N ASP A 162 17.42 -15.12 9.84
CA ASP A 162 17.22 -16.20 10.81
C ASP A 162 17.10 -17.61 10.17
N ASN A 163 16.63 -17.73 8.92
CA ASN A 163 16.52 -19.04 8.26
C ASN A 163 17.86 -19.54 7.70
N SER A 164 18.79 -18.63 7.41
CA SER A 164 20.13 -18.90 6.89
C SER A 164 21.20 -18.86 7.97
N ASP A 165 20.92 -18.24 9.11
CA ASP A 165 21.82 -18.10 10.24
C ASP A 165 21.85 -19.37 11.12
N ALA A 166 23.06 -19.91 11.34
CA ALA A 166 23.27 -21.03 12.25
C ALA A 166 23.11 -20.65 13.74
N TYR A 167 23.28 -19.37 14.09
CA TYR A 167 23.18 -18.81 15.43
C TYR A 167 22.31 -17.54 15.51
N PRO A 168 20.98 -17.61 15.26
CA PRO A 168 20.07 -16.44 15.15
C PRO A 168 19.93 -15.50 16.37
N LEU A 169 20.68 -15.73 17.44
CA LEU A 169 20.64 -14.96 18.69
C LEU A 169 22.03 -14.41 19.08
N ASP A 170 23.06 -14.66 18.28
CA ASP A 170 24.44 -14.27 18.54
C ASP A 170 25.04 -13.58 17.31
N SER A 171 24.94 -12.25 17.28
CA SER A 171 25.41 -11.45 16.14
C SER A 171 26.93 -11.45 15.92
N SER A 172 27.67 -12.28 16.64
CA SER A 172 29.08 -12.55 16.39
C SER A 172 29.34 -13.86 15.64
N GLU A 173 28.34 -14.69 15.40
CA GLU A 173 28.44 -15.99 14.72
C GLU A 173 27.28 -16.20 13.75
N TRP A 174 27.54 -16.62 12.51
CA TRP A 174 26.48 -16.85 11.51
C TRP A 174 26.57 -18.20 10.79
N SER A 175 27.65 -18.95 11.01
CA SER A 175 27.98 -20.17 10.28
C SER A 175 28.68 -21.17 11.21
N ASP A 176 28.39 -22.45 10.99
CA ASP A 176 29.00 -23.61 11.67
C ASP A 176 29.34 -24.62 10.56
N THR A 177 30.51 -24.45 9.95
CA THR A 177 30.85 -25.13 8.69
C THR A 177 31.00 -26.65 8.87
N ASP A 178 31.43 -27.11 10.04
CA ASP A 178 31.62 -28.54 10.33
C ASP A 178 30.57 -29.14 11.28
N GLY A 179 29.71 -28.32 11.87
CA GLY A 179 28.54 -28.74 12.62
C GLY A 179 28.85 -29.17 14.05
N ASP A 180 29.93 -28.65 14.64
CA ASP A 180 30.37 -29.03 15.98
C ASP A 180 29.78 -28.18 17.11
N GLY A 181 29.10 -27.08 16.74
CA GLY A 181 28.39 -26.19 17.62
C GLY A 181 29.19 -24.97 18.08
N VAL A 182 30.45 -24.79 17.66
CA VAL A 182 31.20 -23.53 17.78
C VAL A 182 31.16 -22.79 16.45
N GLY A 183 30.73 -21.52 16.47
CA GLY A 183 30.61 -20.76 15.24
C GLY A 183 31.98 -20.47 14.61
N ASP A 184 32.00 -20.38 13.28
CA ASP A 184 33.21 -20.25 12.46
C ASP A 184 34.09 -19.03 12.84
N ASN A 185 33.55 -17.99 13.48
CA ASN A 185 34.34 -16.83 13.89
C ASN A 185 35.08 -17.04 15.22
N SER A 186 34.53 -17.89 16.10
CA SER A 186 35.13 -18.28 17.38
C SER A 186 35.92 -19.59 17.30
N ASP A 187 35.70 -20.38 16.26
CA ASP A 187 36.38 -21.65 16.04
C ASP A 187 37.79 -21.45 15.42
N ALA A 188 38.81 -21.99 16.09
CA ALA A 188 40.18 -22.02 15.57
C ALA A 188 40.34 -22.96 14.37
N PHE A 189 39.47 -23.97 14.23
CA PHE A 189 39.48 -24.94 13.13
C PHE A 189 38.09 -25.18 12.51
N PRO A 190 37.50 -24.20 11.79
CA PRO A 190 36.13 -24.24 11.24
C PRO A 190 35.79 -25.35 10.21
N GLY A 191 36.67 -26.33 10.00
CA GLY A 191 36.44 -27.44 9.08
C GLY A 191 36.78 -28.80 9.70
N ASP A 192 37.03 -28.84 11.01
CA ASP A 192 37.33 -30.03 11.77
C ASP A 192 36.52 -30.06 13.08
N ALA A 193 35.35 -30.70 13.00
CA ALA A 193 34.41 -30.86 14.12
C ALA A 193 34.97 -31.63 15.35
N SER A 194 36.25 -31.98 15.34
CA SER A 194 36.95 -32.56 16.48
C SER A 194 37.92 -31.61 17.17
N GLU A 195 38.10 -30.37 16.69
CA GLU A 195 39.02 -29.39 17.23
C GLU A 195 38.40 -27.98 17.22
N THR A 196 38.25 -27.34 18.37
CA THR A 196 37.66 -25.98 18.46
C THR A 196 38.62 -24.90 18.97
N LEU A 197 39.70 -25.32 19.64
CA LEU A 197 40.62 -24.45 20.37
C LEU A 197 42.06 -24.71 19.94
N ASP A 198 42.82 -23.63 19.81
CA ASP A 198 44.28 -23.61 19.67
C ASP A 198 44.82 -22.68 20.76
N THR A 199 44.97 -23.21 21.97
CA THR A 199 45.20 -22.39 23.16
C THR A 199 46.54 -21.65 23.13
N ASP A 200 47.55 -22.20 22.45
CA ASP A 200 48.88 -21.59 22.35
C ASP A 200 49.21 -21.02 20.96
N GLY A 201 48.36 -21.24 19.96
CA GLY A 201 48.45 -20.64 18.63
C GLY A 201 49.47 -21.32 17.72
N ASP A 202 49.78 -22.59 17.94
CA ASP A 202 50.77 -23.34 17.14
C ASP A 202 50.19 -24.01 15.88
N GLY A 203 48.86 -23.98 15.75
CA GLY A 203 48.12 -24.53 14.62
C GLY A 203 47.77 -26.02 14.75
N VAL A 204 48.00 -26.63 15.91
CA VAL A 204 47.50 -27.97 16.27
C VAL A 204 46.40 -27.80 17.32
N GLY A 205 45.21 -28.37 17.06
CA GLY A 205 44.11 -28.24 17.99
C GLY A 205 44.36 -28.93 19.33
N ASP A 206 43.79 -28.37 20.40
CA ASP A 206 43.98 -28.81 21.78
C ASP A 206 43.67 -30.31 22.00
N ASN A 207 42.79 -30.95 21.21
CA ASN A 207 42.49 -32.39 21.33
C ASN A 207 43.56 -33.28 20.69
N SER A 208 44.32 -32.75 19.73
CA SER A 208 45.43 -33.41 19.02
C SER A 208 46.80 -33.02 19.58
N ASP A 209 46.87 -31.95 20.36
CA ASP A 209 48.10 -31.46 20.99
C ASP A 209 48.37 -32.11 22.36
N ALA A 210 49.54 -32.73 22.51
CA ALA A 210 50.01 -33.26 23.79
C ALA A 210 50.40 -32.16 24.81
N TYR A 211 50.67 -30.93 24.37
CA TYR A 211 51.07 -29.78 25.18
C TYR A 211 50.29 -28.48 24.85
N PRO A 212 48.96 -28.40 25.07
CA PRO A 212 48.08 -27.28 24.65
C PRO A 212 48.38 -25.87 25.19
N TYR A 213 49.47 -25.66 25.91
CA TYR A 213 49.86 -24.37 26.47
C TYR A 213 51.34 -24.04 26.15
N ASP A 214 51.98 -24.79 25.26
CA ASP A 214 53.38 -24.64 24.85
C ASP A 214 53.52 -24.76 23.32
N ALA A 215 53.43 -23.62 22.64
CA ALA A 215 53.44 -23.49 21.18
C ALA A 215 54.73 -23.97 20.48
N THR A 216 55.64 -24.60 21.21
CA THR A 216 56.87 -25.19 20.68
C THR A 216 56.85 -26.72 20.62
N LEU A 217 55.82 -27.36 21.16
CA LEU A 217 55.70 -28.82 21.26
C LEU A 217 54.26 -29.27 20.97
N TRP A 218 54.06 -30.14 19.97
CA TRP A 218 52.73 -30.70 19.67
C TRP A 218 52.65 -32.23 19.76
N GLU A 219 53.80 -32.92 19.65
CA GLU A 219 53.91 -34.38 19.81
C GLU A 219 54.71 -34.71 21.09
N GLU A 220 54.32 -35.77 21.82
CA GLU A 220 55.18 -36.32 22.87
C GLU A 220 56.57 -36.62 22.26
N GLU A 221 57.63 -36.05 22.85
CA GLU A 221 58.99 -36.47 22.53
C GLU A 221 59.11 -37.97 22.84
N VAL A 222 58.93 -38.81 21.82
CA VAL A 222 59.30 -40.23 21.89
C VAL A 222 60.79 -40.23 22.12
N ASP A 223 61.19 -40.46 23.38
CA ASP A 223 62.57 -40.43 23.83
C ASP A 223 63.44 -41.21 22.83
N ARG A 224 64.12 -40.45 21.96
CA ARG A 224 64.98 -41.01 20.89
C ARG A 224 66.16 -41.78 21.48
N THR A 225 66.36 -41.73 22.80
CA THR A 225 67.30 -42.56 23.53
C THR A 225 66.92 -44.04 23.49
N LEU A 226 65.64 -44.40 23.40
CA LEU A 226 65.22 -45.82 23.34
C LEU A 226 65.34 -46.42 21.93
N MET A 227 65.16 -45.63 20.86
CA MET A 227 65.31 -46.13 19.48
C MET A 227 66.76 -46.41 19.08
N LEU A 228 67.76 -45.81 19.75
CA LEU A 228 69.17 -46.11 19.47
C LEU A 228 69.67 -47.40 20.15
N LEU A 229 68.97 -47.92 21.16
CA LEU A 229 69.35 -49.15 21.87
C LEU A 229 68.90 -50.43 21.14
N GLY A 230 68.00 -50.32 20.16
CA GLY A 230 67.57 -51.45 19.31
C GLY A 230 68.56 -51.85 18.20
N SER A 231 69.60 -51.04 17.95
CA SER A 231 70.50 -51.21 16.79
C SER A 231 71.92 -51.66 17.15
N ILE A 232 72.22 -51.95 18.43
CA ILE A 232 73.57 -52.34 18.89
C ILE A 232 73.51 -53.65 19.71
N VAL A 233 72.90 -54.73 19.22
CA VAL A 233 73.06 -56.07 19.86
C VAL A 233 73.14 -57.27 18.88
N VAL A 234 73.42 -57.13 17.57
CA VAL A 234 73.55 -58.34 16.70
C VAL A 234 74.65 -58.27 15.65
N VAL A 235 75.94 -58.11 16.00
CA VAL A 235 77.07 -58.59 15.15
C VAL A 235 78.33 -59.01 15.93
N LEU A 236 78.23 -59.63 17.12
CA LEU A 236 79.43 -60.24 17.72
C LEU A 236 79.06 -61.44 18.59
N LEU A 237 79.00 -62.63 17.98
CA LEU A 237 79.42 -63.94 18.54
C LEU A 237 78.94 -65.12 17.66
N VAL A 238 79.75 -65.53 16.68
CA VAL A 238 79.90 -66.93 16.21
C VAL A 238 81.37 -67.07 15.76
N LEU A 239 82.29 -67.35 16.69
CA LEU A 239 82.92 -68.65 17.02
C LEU A 239 84.22 -68.92 16.24
N VAL A 240 85.28 -69.16 17.04
CA VAL A 240 86.47 -70.04 16.88
C VAL A 240 86.93 -70.39 15.47
#